data_AF-A0A559II54-F1
#
_entry.id   AF-A0A559II54-F1
#
_cell.length_a   1.000
_cell.length_b   1.000
_cell.length_c   1.000
_cell.angle_alpha   90.00
_cell.angle_beta   90.00
_cell.angle_gamma   90.00
#
_symmetry.space_group_name_H-M   'P 1'
#
loop_
_entity.id
_entity.type
_entity.pdbx_description
1 polymer ?
#
loop_
_entity_poly.entity_id
_entity_poly.type
_entity_poly.pdbx_seq_one_letter_code
_entity_poly.pdbx_strand_id
1 'polypeptide(L)'
;MMVQWCENEKVTWGSNGLYRCIKPLVDEWDPLGLLALGAPDDEYDCLTLYLMERCLEDWNRSQLTHDLCSFIEGHFGIGPCMMKRERAQLWHEHIDQFSYVLCTHRETLELEVHKFIEVCRTKAN
;
A
#
# COMPACT_ATOMS: atom_id res chain seq x y z
N MET A 1 11.60 -6.77 10.89
CA MET A 1 11.09 -8.09 11.33
C MET A 1 9.94 -8.37 10.39
N MET A 2 10.06 -9.32 9.45
CA MET A 2 8.96 -9.62 8.52
C MET A 2 7.78 -10.16 9.35
N VAL A 3 6.66 -9.45 9.34
CA VAL A 3 5.41 -9.99 9.87
C VAL A 3 4.95 -11.05 8.89
N GLN A 4 5.05 -12.31 9.30
CA GLN A 4 4.65 -13.44 8.48
C GLN A 4 3.13 -13.60 8.61
N TRP A 5 2.38 -13.00 7.68
CA TRP A 5 0.93 -13.10 7.68
C TRP A 5 0.50 -14.51 7.24
N CYS A 6 -0.24 -15.18 8.10
CA CYS A 6 -0.82 -16.49 7.79
C CYS A 6 -2.08 -16.29 6.94
N GLU A 7 -2.27 -17.13 5.92
CA GLU A 7 -3.44 -17.11 5.01
C GLU A 7 -4.80 -17.16 5.74
N ASN A 8 -4.83 -17.57 7.00
CA ASN A 8 -6.02 -17.59 7.87
C ASN A 8 -6.48 -16.22 8.38
N GLU A 9 -5.70 -15.14 8.20
CA GLU A 9 -6.07 -13.81 8.67
C GLU A 9 -6.92 -13.02 7.68
N LYS A 10 -7.07 -13.46 6.42
CA LYS A 10 -7.85 -12.78 5.35
C LYS A 10 -9.26 -12.33 5.78
N VAL A 11 -9.87 -13.00 6.76
CA VAL A 11 -11.21 -12.70 7.29
C VAL A 11 -11.26 -11.43 8.17
N THR A 12 -10.14 -10.94 8.72
CA THR A 12 -10.13 -9.78 9.65
C THR A 12 -9.77 -8.44 8.99
N TRP A 13 -9.26 -8.44 7.75
CA TRP A 13 -8.74 -7.24 7.08
C TRP A 13 -9.81 -6.26 6.63
N GLY A 14 -10.93 -6.75 6.08
CA GLY A 14 -12.07 -5.90 5.71
C GLY A 14 -12.73 -5.21 6.91
N SER A 15 -12.38 -5.62 8.14
CA SER A 15 -12.80 -4.99 9.40
C SER A 15 -11.78 -4.00 9.95
N ASN A 16 -10.56 -4.00 9.41
CA ASN A 16 -9.46 -3.16 9.86
C ASN A 16 -9.62 -1.74 9.31
N GLY A 17 -9.68 -0.74 10.21
CA GLY A 17 -9.83 0.66 9.82
C GLY A 17 -8.70 1.16 8.93
N LEU A 18 -7.46 0.69 9.17
CA LEU A 18 -6.31 1.02 8.34
C LEU A 18 -6.45 0.48 6.91
N TYR A 19 -6.92 -0.76 6.76
CA TYR A 19 -7.20 -1.34 5.44
C TYR A 19 -8.25 -0.51 4.69
N ARG A 20 -9.34 -0.13 5.37
CA ARG A 20 -10.41 0.70 4.79
C ARG A 20 -9.97 2.12 4.42
N CYS A 21 -8.93 2.64 5.06
CA CYS A 21 -8.33 3.93 4.70
C CYS A 21 -7.39 3.82 3.50
N ILE A 22 -6.59 2.74 3.41
CA ILE A 22 -5.56 2.61 2.37
C ILE A 22 -6.16 2.05 1.07
N LYS A 23 -7.06 1.06 1.15
CA LYS A 23 -7.60 0.37 -0.03
C LYS A 23 -8.20 1.32 -1.08
N PRO A 24 -9.07 2.28 -0.70
CA PRO A 24 -9.64 3.21 -1.69
C PRO A 24 -8.59 4.11 -2.35
N LEU A 25 -7.53 4.49 -1.62
CA LEU A 25 -6.44 5.29 -2.17
C LEU A 25 -5.66 4.50 -3.22
N VAL A 26 -5.40 3.22 -2.96
CA VAL A 26 -4.70 2.32 -3.90
C VAL A 26 -5.57 2.06 -5.13
N ASP A 27 -6.86 1.82 -4.95
CA ASP A 27 -7.80 1.55 -6.05
C ASP A 27 -8.01 2.76 -6.94
N GLU A 28 -8.13 3.95 -6.37
CA GLU A 28 -8.23 5.19 -7.12
C GLU A 28 -6.93 5.48 -7.88
N TRP A 29 -5.79 5.14 -7.29
CA TRP A 29 -4.49 5.29 -7.93
C TRP A 29 -4.30 4.35 -9.12
N ASP A 30 -4.79 3.10 -9.04
CA ASP A 30 -4.77 2.08 -10.10
C ASP A 30 -3.41 2.03 -10.85
N PRO A 31 -2.30 1.69 -10.17
CA PRO A 31 -0.95 1.90 -10.70
C PRO A 31 -0.66 1.17 -12.01
N LEU A 32 -1.39 0.09 -12.29
CA LEU A 32 -1.23 -0.72 -13.50
C LEU A 32 -2.44 -0.62 -14.45
N GLY A 33 -3.48 0.14 -14.09
CA GLY A 33 -4.69 0.25 -14.89
C GLY A 33 -5.56 -1.02 -14.87
N LEU A 34 -5.38 -1.91 -13.90
CA LEU A 34 -6.05 -3.21 -13.89
C LEU A 34 -7.53 -3.06 -13.57
N LEU A 35 -7.87 -2.18 -12.62
CA LEU A 35 -9.27 -1.92 -12.27
C LEU A 35 -10.00 -1.23 -13.41
N ALA A 36 -9.35 -0.29 -14.10
CA ALA A 36 -9.90 0.31 -15.32
C ALA A 36 -10.16 -0.71 -16.45
N LEU A 37 -9.46 -1.85 -16.45
CA LEU A 37 -9.67 -2.95 -17.40
C LEU A 37 -10.72 -3.97 -16.95
N GLY A 38 -11.38 -3.74 -15.81
CA GLY A 38 -12.39 -4.63 -15.25
C GLY A 38 -11.82 -5.82 -14.49
N ALA A 39 -10.58 -5.71 -13.99
CA ALA A 39 -10.06 -6.67 -13.04
C ALA A 39 -10.90 -6.67 -11.75
N PRO A 40 -10.92 -7.78 -11.00
CA PRO A 40 -11.58 -7.86 -9.70
C PRO A 40 -11.05 -6.80 -8.72
N ASP A 41 -11.93 -6.38 -7.80
CA ASP A 41 -11.58 -5.37 -6.79
C ASP A 41 -10.49 -5.83 -5.81
N ASP A 42 -10.14 -7.12 -5.73
CA ASP A 42 -9.10 -7.64 -4.82
C ASP A 42 -7.68 -7.65 -5.42
N GLU A 43 -7.51 -7.17 -6.66
CA GLU A 43 -6.23 -7.21 -7.39
C GLU A 43 -5.09 -6.46 -6.67
N TYR A 44 -5.42 -5.35 -5.99
CA TYR A 44 -4.45 -4.56 -5.23
C TYR A 44 -4.51 -4.79 -3.72
N ASP A 45 -5.16 -5.86 -3.26
CA ASP A 45 -5.15 -6.22 -1.84
C ASP A 45 -3.70 -6.41 -1.38
N CYS A 46 -2.85 -7.12 -2.12
CA CYS A 46 -1.44 -7.35 -1.77
C CYS A 46 -0.65 -6.04 -1.55
N LEU A 47 -0.86 -5.03 -2.40
CA LEU A 47 -0.24 -3.71 -2.29
C LEU A 47 -0.80 -2.93 -1.09
N THR A 48 -2.09 -3.08 -0.82
CA THR A 48 -2.74 -2.51 0.36
C THR A 48 -2.16 -3.09 1.65
N LEU A 49 -1.98 -4.41 1.72
CA LEU A 49 -1.38 -5.10 2.87
C LEU A 49 0.07 -4.63 3.09
N TYR A 50 0.85 -4.54 2.01
CA TYR A 50 2.22 -4.04 2.06
C TYR A 50 2.29 -2.62 2.65
N LEU A 51 1.40 -1.73 2.21
CA LEU A 51 1.33 -0.37 2.73
C LEU A 51 0.88 -0.32 4.19
N MET A 52 -0.03 -1.20 4.61
CA MET A 52 -0.42 -1.31 6.02
C MET A 52 0.78 -1.65 6.90
N GLU A 53 1.57 -2.67 6.51
CA GLU A 53 2.80 -3.03 7.22
C GLU A 53 3.76 -1.84 7.27
N ARG A 54 3.93 -1.15 6.15
CA ARG A 54 4.83 -0.01 6.07
C ARG A 54 4.42 1.15 6.97
N CYS A 55 3.12 1.36 7.16
CA CYS A 55 2.57 2.38 8.06
C CYS A 55 2.78 2.03 9.55
N LEU A 56 3.08 0.78 9.91
CA LEU A 56 3.44 0.40 11.28
C LEU A 56 4.85 0.86 11.67
N GLU A 57 5.68 1.17 10.68
CA GLU A 57 7.04 1.68 10.86
C GLU A 57 7.07 3.18 10.60
N ASP A 58 8.12 3.87 11.04
CA ASP A 58 8.32 5.26 10.61
C ASP A 58 8.68 5.30 9.12
N TRP A 59 8.11 6.26 8.41
CA TRP A 59 8.30 6.43 6.99
C TRP A 59 8.34 7.90 6.62
N ASN A 60 9.12 8.19 5.57
CA ASN A 60 9.13 9.48 4.92
C ASN A 60 8.82 9.28 3.43
N ARG A 61 8.41 10.36 2.76
CA ARG A 61 7.98 10.32 1.37
C ARG A 61 9.00 9.69 0.43
N SER A 62 10.27 10.05 0.54
CA SER A 62 11.32 9.55 -0.35
C SER A 62 11.49 8.04 -0.22
N GLN A 63 11.50 7.56 1.02
CA GLN A 63 11.60 6.14 1.30
C GLN A 63 10.35 5.39 0.81
N LEU A 64 9.16 5.93 1.06
CA LEU A 64 7.90 5.35 0.59
C LEU A 64 7.83 5.28 -0.94
N THR A 65 8.25 6.33 -1.67
CA THR A 65 8.35 6.33 -3.14
C THR A 65 9.26 5.21 -3.63
N HIS A 66 10.44 5.06 -3.01
CA HIS A 66 11.41 4.03 -3.39
C HIS A 66 10.88 2.61 -3.11
N ASP A 67 10.31 2.42 -1.93
CA ASP A 67 9.75 1.17 -1.43
C ASP A 67 8.58 0.70 -2.33
N LEU A 68 7.66 1.62 -2.68
CA LEU A 68 6.55 1.36 -3.60
C LEU A 68 7.04 0.96 -5.00
N CYS A 69 8.01 1.70 -5.55
CA CYS A 69 8.55 1.39 -6.88
C CYS A 69 9.16 -0.02 -6.89
N SER A 70 9.92 -0.36 -5.85
CA SER A 70 10.57 -1.67 -5.71
C SER A 70 9.54 -2.79 -5.50
N PHE A 71 8.51 -2.55 -4.69
CA PHE A 71 7.44 -3.52 -4.44
C PHE A 71 6.67 -3.82 -5.72
N ILE A 72 6.24 -2.79 -6.45
CA ILE A 72 5.42 -2.99 -7.65
C ILE A 72 6.22 -3.72 -8.74
N GLU A 73 7.47 -3.31 -8.95
CA GLU A 73 8.37 -3.97 -9.91
C GLU A 73 8.65 -5.42 -9.52
N GLY A 74 8.92 -5.69 -8.25
CA GLY A 74 9.21 -7.06 -7.77
C GLY A 74 7.98 -7.97 -7.72
N HIS A 75 6.81 -7.44 -7.35
CA HIS A 75 5.59 -8.22 -7.13
C HIS A 75 4.81 -8.45 -8.44
N PHE A 76 4.63 -7.41 -9.25
CA PHE A 76 3.87 -7.49 -10.50
C PHE A 76 4.75 -7.72 -11.72
N GLY A 77 6.07 -7.62 -11.58
CA GLY A 77 7.01 -7.78 -12.70
C GLY A 77 6.96 -6.63 -13.71
N ILE A 78 6.32 -5.51 -13.35
CA ILE A 78 6.17 -4.33 -14.19
C ILE A 78 6.86 -3.15 -13.50
N GLY A 79 7.84 -2.56 -14.16
CA GLY A 79 8.57 -1.42 -13.61
C GLY A 79 9.40 -0.67 -14.64
N PRO A 80 10.07 0.41 -14.22
CA PRO A 80 10.85 1.27 -15.10
C PRO A 80 11.97 0.54 -15.84
N CYS A 81 12.49 -0.58 -15.31
CA CYS A 81 13.58 -1.34 -15.93
C CYS A 81 13.26 -1.91 -17.32
N MET A 82 11.98 -2.20 -17.58
CA MET A 82 11.49 -2.77 -18.85
C MET A 82 10.80 -1.71 -19.74
N MET A 83 10.73 -0.46 -19.27
CA MET A 83 10.06 0.63 -19.95
C MET A 83 11.04 1.49 -20.75
N LYS A 84 10.53 2.16 -21.79
CA LYS A 84 11.26 3.26 -22.44
C LYS A 84 11.39 4.43 -21.47
N ARG A 85 12.43 5.26 -21.66
CA ARG A 85 12.77 6.37 -20.78
C ARG A 85 11.60 7.30 -20.48
N GLU A 86 10.83 7.70 -21.49
CA GLU A 86 9.69 8.62 -21.29
C GLU A 86 8.62 7.98 -20.40
N ARG A 87 8.35 6.69 -20.59
CA ARG A 87 7.37 5.95 -19.78
C ARG A 87 7.89 5.68 -18.37
N ALA A 88 9.18 5.43 -18.20
CA ALA A 88 9.81 5.30 -16.89
C ALA A 88 9.77 6.62 -16.08
N GLN A 89 9.88 7.78 -16.76
CA GLN A 89 9.71 9.08 -16.10
C GLN A 89 8.28 9.27 -15.60
N LEU A 90 7.28 9.04 -16.47
CA LEU A 90 5.86 9.10 -16.08
C LEU A 90 5.55 8.13 -14.93
N TRP A 91 6.14 6.94 -14.95
CA TRP A 91 6.03 5.98 -13.86
C TRP A 91 6.50 6.59 -12.54
N HIS A 92 7.71 7.14 -12.49
CA HIS A 92 8.25 7.75 -11.28
C HIS A 92 7.40 8.93 -10.78
N GLU A 93 6.91 9.78 -11.68
CA GLU A 93 6.00 10.87 -11.33
C GLU A 93 4.70 10.34 -10.70
N HIS A 94 4.14 9.26 -11.25
CA HIS A 94 2.91 8.66 -10.74
C HIS A 94 3.09 8.04 -9.34
N ILE A 95 4.21 7.33 -9.10
CA ILE A 95 4.56 6.82 -7.78
C ILE A 95 4.78 7.97 -6.78
N ASP A 96 5.49 9.03 -7.19
CA ASP A 96 5.80 10.19 -6.34
C ASP A 96 4.56 11.02 -5.99
N GLN A 97 3.59 11.08 -6.91
CA GLN A 97 2.29 11.68 -6.65
C GLN A 97 1.48 10.86 -5.65
N PHE A 98 1.47 9.53 -5.79
CA PHE A 98 0.77 8.67 -4.85
C PHE A 98 1.42 8.68 -3.44
N SER A 99 2.74 8.69 -3.36
CA SER A 99 3.43 8.84 -2.07
C SER A 99 3.12 10.18 -1.40
N TYR A 100 2.93 11.25 -2.19
CA TYR A 100 2.43 12.52 -1.67
C TYR A 100 0.99 12.40 -1.12
N VAL A 101 0.09 11.72 -1.83
CA VAL A 101 -1.28 11.45 -1.34
C VAL A 101 -1.26 10.68 -0.02
N LEU A 102 -0.39 9.67 0.12
CA LEU A 102 -0.22 8.98 1.40
C LEU A 102 0.29 9.93 2.50
N CYS A 103 1.24 10.81 2.18
CA CYS A 103 1.72 11.84 3.12
C CYS A 103 0.62 12.81 3.56
N THR A 104 -0.29 13.22 2.68
CA THR A 104 -1.39 14.13 3.08
C THR A 104 -2.39 13.45 4.00
N HIS A 105 -2.49 12.12 3.95
CA HIS A 105 -3.34 11.31 4.83
C HIS A 105 -2.60 10.80 6.09
N ARG A 106 -1.33 11.19 6.30
CA ARG A 106 -0.46 10.64 7.35
C ARG A 106 -1.11 10.62 8.73
N GLU A 107 -1.69 11.73 9.16
CA GLU A 107 -2.33 11.83 10.48
C GLU A 107 -3.48 10.82 10.64
N THR A 108 -4.29 10.63 9.59
CA THR A 108 -5.40 9.68 9.60
C THR A 108 -4.89 8.24 9.67
N LEU A 109 -3.85 7.93 8.87
CA LEU A 109 -3.24 6.61 8.86
C LEU A 109 -2.58 6.29 10.21
N GLU A 110 -1.87 7.24 10.81
CA GLU A 110 -1.25 7.09 12.13
C GLU A 110 -2.30 6.85 13.22
N LEU A 111 -3.45 7.53 13.19
CA LEU A 111 -4.55 7.27 14.12
C LEU A 111 -5.09 5.85 14.00
N GLU A 112 -5.27 5.35 12.77
CA GLU A 112 -5.74 3.97 12.55
C GLU A 112 -4.69 2.93 12.96
N VAL A 113 -3.40 3.20 12.73
CA VAL A 113 -2.29 2.37 13.23
C VAL A 113 -2.32 2.29 14.75
N HIS A 114 -2.50 3.41 15.45
CA HIS A 114 -2.60 3.42 16.92
C HIS A 114 -3.79 2.59 17.41
N LYS A 115 -4.98 2.77 16.80
CA LYS A 115 -6.16 1.96 17.14
C LYS A 115 -5.90 0.47 16.91
N PHE A 116 -5.25 0.12 15.81
CA PHE A 116 -4.92 -1.26 15.49
C PHE A 116 -3.99 -1.88 16.54
N ILE A 117 -2.91 -1.18 16.92
CA ILE A 117 -1.96 -1.63 17.94
C ILE A 117 -2.66 -1.85 19.29
N GLU A 118 -3.53 -0.93 19.70
CA GLU A 118 -4.29 -1.05 20.95
C GLU A 118 -5.22 -2.27 20.96
N VAL A 119 -5.95 -2.52 19.87
CA VAL A 119 -6.78 -3.72 19.74
C VAL A 119 -5.94 -4.99 19.85
N CYS A 120 -4.78 -5.06 19.19
CA CYS A 120 -3.88 -6.21 19.30
C CYS A 120 -3.38 -6.43 20.73
N ARG A 121 -3.05 -5.37 21.48
CA ARG A 121 -2.65 -5.45 22.89
C ARG A 121 -3.75 -6.02 23.77
N THR A 122 -5.00 -5.57 23.60
CA THR A 122 -6.14 -6.03 24.42
C THR A 122 -6.51 -7.49 24.21
N LYS A 123 -6.22 -8.07 23.04
CA LYS A 123 -6.49 -9.49 22.74
C LYS A 123 -5.41 -10.46 23.24
N ALA A 124 -4.25 -9.94 23.66
CA ALA A 124 -3.12 -10.72 24.15
C ALA A 124 -3.14 -10.93 25.69
N ASN A 125 -4.05 -10.26 26.40
CA ASN A 125 -4.35 -10.46 27.83
C ASN A 125 -5.61 -11.30 28.01
#